data_AF-A0A8T2K7R2-F1
#
_entry.id   AF-A0A8T2K7R2-F1
#
_cell.length_a   1.000
_cell.length_b   1.000
_cell.length_c   1.000
_cell.angle_alpha   90.00
_cell.angle_beta   90.00
_cell.angle_gamma   90.00
#
_symmetry.space_group_name_H-M   'P 1'
#
loop_
_entity.id
_entity.type
_entity.pdbx_description
1 polymer ?
#
loop_
_entity_poly.entity_id
_entity_poly.type
_entity_poly.pdbx_seq_one_letter_code
_entity_poly.pdbx_strand_id
1 'polypeptide(L)'
;MKHILEISQFPTHFKNEDFMEAFDSYRQDGFDIKWVDSSHVLAVFSSSKSAWRCLKSNTSGLKVRPLSQATRASKVKARRYSDFLQPSGPRPQTSALTAKRLVMNALGLRVNQSKSQYKAELAKLKQEKMKIPSSEEGTNGGASS
;
A
#
# COMPACT_ATOMS: atom_id res chain seq x y z
N MET A 1 -0.85 7.24 -15.74
CA MET A 1 0.51 6.80 -15.33
C MET A 1 1.61 7.64 -16.02
N LYS A 2 1.70 8.94 -15.74
CA LYS A 2 2.72 9.84 -16.34
C LYS A 2 3.73 10.39 -15.31
N HIS A 3 3.70 9.86 -14.08
CA HIS A 3 4.48 10.33 -12.94
C HIS A 3 5.58 9.34 -12.50
N ILE A 4 5.82 8.26 -13.26
CA ILE A 4 6.87 7.27 -12.98
C ILE A 4 7.84 7.24 -14.16
N LEU A 5 9.13 7.35 -13.85
CA LEU A 5 10.23 7.25 -14.81
C LEU A 5 11.16 6.10 -14.42
N GLU A 6 11.82 5.50 -15.39
CA GLU A 6 12.92 4.56 -15.15
C GLU A 6 14.25 5.31 -15.30
N ILE A 7 15.14 5.12 -14.32
CA ILE A 7 16.51 5.61 -14.35
C ILE A 7 17.42 4.39 -14.45
N SER A 8 18.46 4.49 -15.26
CA SER A 8 19.43 3.41 -15.48
C SER A 8 20.76 3.96 -15.96
N GLN A 9 21.72 3.08 -16.22
CA GLN A 9 23.11 3.42 -16.60
C GLN A 9 23.89 4.14 -15.48
N PHE A 10 23.44 4.02 -14.24
CA PHE A 10 24.23 4.42 -13.08
C PHE A 10 25.26 3.34 -12.71
N PRO A 11 26.38 3.72 -12.07
CA PRO A 11 27.33 2.78 -11.50
C PRO A 11 26.71 1.83 -10.46
N THR A 12 27.19 0.59 -10.39
CA THR A 12 26.64 -0.45 -9.50
C THR A 12 26.78 -0.15 -8.00
N HIS A 13 27.62 0.82 -7.63
CA HIS A 13 27.80 1.26 -6.24
C HIS A 13 26.81 2.35 -5.83
N PHE A 14 25.97 2.85 -6.73
CA PHE A 14 24.95 3.85 -6.41
C PHE A 14 24.00 3.32 -5.33
N LYS A 15 23.71 4.20 -4.37
CA LYS A 15 22.77 3.99 -3.28
C LYS A 15 21.59 4.94 -3.44
N ASN A 16 20.57 4.76 -2.60
CA ASN A 16 19.44 5.69 -2.56
C ASN A 16 19.88 7.14 -2.36
N GLU A 17 20.89 7.38 -1.53
CA GLU A 17 21.40 8.72 -1.22
C GLU A 17 21.86 9.47 -2.47
N ASP A 18 22.61 8.79 -3.36
CA ASP A 18 23.10 9.40 -4.61
C ASP A 18 21.94 9.85 -5.51
N PHE A 19 20.85 9.08 -5.57
CA PHE A 19 19.65 9.49 -6.30
C PHE A 19 18.91 10.63 -5.58
N MET A 20 18.83 10.60 -4.26
CA MET A 20 18.18 11.68 -3.51
C MET A 20 18.93 13.00 -3.68
N GLU A 21 20.27 12.97 -3.75
CA GLU A 21 21.09 14.14 -4.03
C GLU A 21 20.93 14.62 -5.48
N ALA A 22 21.03 13.70 -6.46
CA ALA A 22 20.88 14.03 -7.88
C ALA A 22 19.49 14.61 -8.23
N PHE A 23 18.46 14.29 -7.45
CA PHE A 23 17.08 14.71 -7.66
C PHE A 23 16.52 15.56 -6.50
N ASP A 24 17.38 16.19 -5.69
CA ASP A 24 16.96 16.92 -4.47
C ASP A 24 15.95 18.03 -4.76
N SER A 25 16.06 18.68 -5.93
CA SER A 25 15.08 19.67 -6.43
C SER A 25 13.63 19.17 -6.51
N TYR A 26 13.42 17.86 -6.59
CA TYR A 26 12.09 17.22 -6.63
C TYR A 26 11.65 16.66 -5.27
N ARG A 27 12.53 16.70 -4.25
CA ARG A 27 12.26 16.11 -2.94
C ARG A 27 11.10 16.80 -2.22
N GLN A 28 11.04 18.13 -2.29
CA GLN A 28 9.95 18.92 -1.71
C GLN A 28 8.59 18.64 -2.38
N ASP A 29 8.62 18.30 -3.66
CA ASP A 29 7.41 17.97 -4.42
C ASP A 29 6.89 16.55 -4.11
N GLY A 30 7.64 15.71 -3.38
CA GLY A 30 7.27 14.31 -3.15
C GLY A 30 7.87 13.39 -4.21
N PHE A 31 9.17 13.15 -4.08
CA PHE A 31 9.97 12.25 -4.91
C PHE A 31 10.38 11.01 -4.10
N ASP A 32 10.27 9.84 -4.72
CA ASP A 32 10.64 8.56 -4.12
C ASP A 32 11.33 7.65 -5.15
N ILE A 33 12.23 6.80 -4.68
CA ILE A 33 12.98 5.84 -5.49
C ILE A 33 12.58 4.41 -5.13
N LYS A 34 12.37 3.58 -6.15
CA LYS A 34 12.12 2.14 -6.00
C LYS A 34 13.09 1.33 -6.84
N TRP A 35 13.86 0.48 -6.18
CA TRP A 35 14.78 -0.43 -6.85
C TRP A 35 14.04 -1.51 -7.66
N VAL A 36 14.55 -1.75 -8.86
CA VAL A 36 14.14 -2.87 -9.72
C VAL A 36 15.24 -3.92 -9.70
N ASP A 37 16.48 -3.51 -10.01
CA ASP A 37 17.70 -4.32 -9.97
C ASP A 37 18.92 -3.40 -9.74
N SER A 38 20.14 -3.94 -9.75
CA SER A 38 21.38 -3.18 -9.50
C SER A 38 21.73 -2.11 -10.54
N SER A 39 20.98 -2.01 -11.63
CA SER A 39 21.20 -1.10 -12.76
C SER A 39 19.96 -0.32 -13.20
N HIS A 40 18.80 -0.61 -12.59
CA HIS A 40 17.52 0.03 -12.87
C HIS A 40 16.79 0.40 -11.57
N VAL A 41 16.36 1.66 -11.52
CA VAL A 41 15.46 2.17 -10.48
C VAL A 41 14.26 2.87 -11.11
N LEU A 42 13.14 2.88 -10.39
CA LEU A 42 11.97 3.66 -10.71
C LEU A 42 11.98 4.93 -9.87
N ALA A 43 11.94 6.08 -10.55
CA ALA A 43 11.67 7.37 -9.94
C ALA A 43 10.18 7.64 -9.95
N VAL A 44 9.61 7.80 -8.76
CA VAL A 44 8.19 8.08 -8.53
C VAL A 44 8.06 9.54 -8.14
N PHE A 45 7.31 10.29 -8.93
CA PHE A 45 6.98 11.69 -8.67
C PHE A 45 5.54 11.79 -8.20
N SER A 46 5.25 12.76 -7.33
CA SER A 46 3.89 13.13 -6.95
C SER A 46 3.06 13.67 -8.12
N SER A 47 3.72 14.32 -9.08
CA SER A 47 3.06 15.02 -10.18
C SER A 47 3.67 14.66 -11.54
N SER A 48 2.82 14.68 -12.58
CA SER A 48 3.29 14.45 -13.95
C SER A 48 4.14 15.63 -14.48
N LYS A 49 3.99 16.82 -13.90
CA LYS A 49 4.77 18.01 -14.27
C LYS A 49 6.23 17.87 -13.80
N SER A 50 6.43 17.41 -12.56
CA SER A 50 7.77 17.18 -12.00
C SER A 50 8.48 16.04 -12.74
N ALA A 51 7.77 14.96 -13.07
CA ALA A 51 8.31 13.90 -13.93
C ALA A 51 8.71 14.42 -15.33
N TRP A 52 7.88 15.25 -15.96
CA TRP A 52 8.22 15.82 -17.27
C TRP A 52 9.46 16.73 -17.21
N ARG A 53 9.60 17.55 -16.16
CA ARG A 53 10.80 18.35 -15.94
C ARG A 53 12.03 17.48 -15.74
N CYS A 54 11.94 16.42 -14.94
CA CYS A 54 13.03 15.47 -14.76
C CYS A 54 13.45 14.83 -16.09
N LEU A 55 12.50 14.47 -16.95
CA LEU A 55 12.80 13.91 -18.27
C LEU A 55 13.48 14.92 -19.22
N LYS A 56 13.20 16.21 -19.05
CA LYS A 56 13.82 17.30 -19.83
C LYS A 56 15.15 17.78 -19.24
N SER A 57 15.32 17.59 -17.94
CA SER A 57 16.57 17.77 -17.22
C SER A 57 17.57 16.74 -17.72
N ASN A 58 18.63 17.20 -18.37
CA ASN A 58 19.74 16.32 -18.73
C ASN A 58 20.54 16.03 -17.47
N THR A 59 20.18 14.97 -16.74
CA THR A 59 20.93 14.52 -15.57
C THR A 59 22.18 13.80 -16.04
N SER A 60 23.33 14.47 -15.93
CA SER A 60 24.63 14.00 -16.41
C SER A 60 24.91 12.56 -15.98
N GLY A 61 25.09 11.66 -16.95
CA GLY A 61 25.44 10.26 -16.71
C GLY A 61 24.28 9.31 -16.37
N LEU A 62 23.04 9.81 -16.20
CA LEU A 62 21.88 8.97 -15.91
C LEU A 62 20.91 8.93 -17.09
N LYS A 63 20.51 7.72 -17.50
CA LYS A 63 19.50 7.55 -18.54
C LYS A 63 18.11 7.45 -17.94
N VAL A 64 17.40 8.59 -17.96
CA VAL A 64 16.00 8.71 -17.54
C VAL A 64 15.07 8.47 -18.74
N ARG A 65 14.06 7.61 -18.58
CA ARG A 65 13.07 7.32 -19.63
C ARG A 65 11.66 7.13 -19.09
N PRO A 66 10.61 7.43 -19.88
CA PRO A 66 9.23 7.17 -19.47
C PRO A 66 8.95 5.67 -19.39
N LEU A 67 7.97 5.28 -18.57
CA LEU A 67 7.62 3.87 -18.36
C LEU A 67 7.20 3.13 -19.64
N SER A 68 6.71 3.83 -20.67
CA SER A 68 6.41 3.25 -21.99
C SER A 68 7.66 2.68 -22.66
N GLN A 69 8.80 3.33 -22.48
CA GLN A 69 10.11 2.94 -23.04
C GLN A 69 10.97 2.15 -22.04
N ALA A 70 10.45 1.92 -20.83
CA ALA A 70 11.18 1.20 -19.79
C ALA A 70 11.33 -0.31 -20.07
N THR A 71 12.25 -0.94 -19.35
CA THR A 71 12.45 -2.40 -19.41
C THR A 71 11.22 -3.18 -18.96
N ARG A 72 11.14 -4.46 -19.34
CA ARG A 72 10.02 -5.33 -18.94
C ARG A 72 9.92 -5.45 -17.41
N ALA A 73 11.06 -5.59 -16.73
CA ALA A 73 11.14 -5.70 -15.27
C ALA A 73 10.58 -4.44 -14.59
N SER A 74 11.02 -3.26 -15.01
CA SER A 74 10.54 -1.98 -14.51
C SER A 74 9.05 -1.76 -14.75
N LYS A 75 8.55 -2.12 -15.95
CA LYS A 75 7.11 -2.08 -16.27
C LYS A 75 6.28 -2.96 -15.33
N VAL A 76 6.75 -4.17 -15.04
CA VAL A 76 6.07 -5.09 -14.11
C VAL A 76 6.11 -4.56 -12.68
N LYS A 77 7.27 -4.06 -12.22
CA LYS A 77 7.43 -3.48 -10.87
C LYS A 77 6.55 -2.23 -10.70
N ALA A 78 6.53 -1.34 -11.70
CA ALA A 78 5.72 -0.13 -11.69
C ALA A 78 4.22 -0.42 -11.72
N ARG A 79 3.75 -1.43 -12.48
CA ARG A 79 2.35 -1.87 -12.46
C ARG A 79 1.91 -2.29 -11.05
N ARG A 80 2.69 -3.17 -10.41
CA ARG A 80 2.42 -3.57 -9.02
C ARG A 80 2.36 -2.36 -8.11
N TYR A 81 3.28 -1.41 -8.26
CA TYR A 81 3.29 -0.19 -7.45
C TYR A 81 2.09 0.72 -7.72
N SER A 82 1.64 0.86 -8.97
CA SER A 82 0.41 1.60 -9.30
C SER A 82 -0.85 0.91 -8.78
N ASP A 83 -0.85 -0.42 -8.71
CA ASP A 83 -1.95 -1.18 -8.11
C ASP A 83 -2.03 -0.93 -6.59
N PHE A 84 -0.90 -0.65 -5.93
CA PHE A 84 -0.84 -0.21 -4.53
C PHE A 84 -1.12 1.29 -4.32
N LEU A 85 -0.99 2.12 -5.36
CA LEU A 85 -1.28 3.55 -5.34
C LEU A 85 -2.68 3.90 -5.87
N GLN A 86 -3.51 2.92 -6.22
CA GLN A 86 -4.95 3.19 -6.28
C GLN A 86 -5.36 3.74 -4.91
N PRO A 87 -6.21 4.79 -4.85
CA PRO A 87 -6.86 5.16 -3.60
C PRO A 87 -7.37 3.86 -3.03
N SER A 88 -6.93 3.52 -1.82
CA SER A 88 -7.21 2.25 -1.18
C SER A 88 -8.69 1.94 -1.39
N GLY A 89 -8.98 1.07 -2.37
CA GLY A 89 -10.23 0.33 -2.34
C GLY A 89 -10.24 -0.23 -0.92
N PRO A 90 -11.29 0.06 -0.13
CA PRO A 90 -11.30 -0.20 1.30
C PRO A 90 -10.70 -1.58 1.50
N ARG A 91 -9.53 -1.62 2.18
CA ARG A 91 -8.75 -2.83 2.44
C ARG A 91 -9.77 -3.93 2.63
N PRO A 92 -9.87 -4.93 1.72
CA PRO A 92 -11.04 -5.81 1.67
C PRO A 92 -11.30 -6.21 3.10
N GLN A 93 -12.38 -5.69 3.70
CA GLN A 93 -12.68 -5.97 5.08
C GLN A 93 -12.99 -7.45 5.01
N THR A 94 -12.00 -8.28 5.33
CA THR A 94 -12.21 -9.69 5.53
C THR A 94 -13.17 -9.74 6.68
N SER A 95 -14.45 -9.82 6.36
CA SER A 95 -15.50 -9.89 7.35
C SER A 95 -15.09 -11.00 8.31
N ALA A 96 -15.29 -10.80 9.61
CA ALA A 96 -14.93 -11.80 10.60
C ALA A 96 -15.54 -13.18 10.25
N LEU A 97 -16.67 -13.20 9.51
CA LEU A 97 -17.30 -14.39 8.95
C LEU A 97 -16.45 -15.09 7.88
N THR A 98 -15.81 -14.34 6.97
CA THR A 98 -14.90 -14.89 5.96
C THR A 98 -13.66 -15.49 6.62
N ALA A 99 -13.06 -14.78 7.58
CA ALA A 99 -11.91 -15.28 8.34
C ALA A 99 -12.28 -16.56 9.12
N LYS A 100 -13.43 -16.57 9.80
CA LYS A 100 -13.97 -17.76 10.47
C LYS A 100 -14.15 -18.92 9.50
N ARG A 101 -14.75 -18.70 8.33
CA ARG A 101 -14.96 -19.75 7.32
C ARG A 101 -13.66 -20.34 6.79
N LEU A 102 -12.65 -19.51 6.54
CA LEU A 102 -11.33 -19.97 6.10
C LEU A 102 -10.62 -20.80 7.19
N VAL A 103 -10.65 -20.34 8.44
CA VAL A 103 -10.10 -21.07 9.59
C VAL A 103 -10.82 -22.40 9.79
N MET A 104 -12.15 -22.41 9.74
CA MET A 104 -12.95 -23.64 9.87
C MET A 104 -12.66 -24.64 8.74
N ASN A 105 -12.50 -24.16 7.50
CA ASN A 105 -12.14 -25.00 6.36
C ASN A 105 -10.72 -25.57 6.50
N ALA A 106 -9.75 -24.75 6.94
CA ALA A 106 -8.36 -25.16 7.13
C ALA A 106 -8.18 -26.17 8.27
N LEU A 107 -9.05 -26.10 9.29
CA LEU A 107 -9.10 -27.04 10.41
C LEU A 107 -10.01 -28.26 10.15
N GLY A 108 -10.61 -28.39 8.95
CA GLY A 108 -11.46 -29.53 8.59
C GLY A 108 -12.83 -29.57 9.29
N LEU A 109 -13.22 -28.49 9.97
CA LEU A 109 -14.48 -28.38 10.72
C LEU A 109 -15.63 -28.07 9.75
N ARG A 110 -16.19 -29.10 9.12
CA ARG A 110 -17.41 -28.97 8.31
C ARG A 110 -18.61 -28.68 9.23
N VAL A 111 -19.19 -27.49 9.13
CA VAL A 111 -20.44 -27.13 9.82
C VAL A 111 -21.58 -27.93 9.21
N ASN A 112 -21.93 -29.04 9.84
CA ASN A 112 -23.16 -29.78 9.56
C ASN A 112 -24.30 -29.33 10.48
N GLN A 113 -24.26 -28.10 10.98
CA GLN A 113 -25.35 -27.53 11.77
C GLN A 113 -26.44 -27.01 10.83
N SER A 114 -27.64 -27.56 10.95
CA SER A 114 -28.80 -27.11 10.20
C SER A 114 -29.12 -25.65 10.55
N LYS A 115 -29.71 -24.90 9.60
CA LYS A 115 -30.10 -23.47 9.77
C LYS A 115 -30.88 -23.20 11.07
N SER A 116 -31.56 -24.21 11.62
CA SER A 116 -32.30 -24.16 12.89
C SER A 116 -31.37 -24.02 14.10
N GLN A 117 -30.29 -24.81 14.16
CA GLN A 117 -29.34 -24.81 15.28
C GLN A 117 -28.55 -23.50 15.36
N TYR A 118 -28.15 -22.95 14.21
CA TYR A 118 -27.47 -21.65 14.13
C TYR A 118 -28.35 -20.50 14.67
N LYS A 119 -29.66 -20.51 14.40
CA LYS A 119 -30.58 -19.49 14.93
C LYS A 119 -30.73 -19.59 16.45
N ALA A 120 -30.81 -20.80 16.99
CA ALA A 120 -30.90 -21.02 18.43
C ALA A 120 -29.63 -20.55 19.16
N GLU A 121 -28.45 -20.84 18.61
CA GLU A 121 -27.17 -20.40 19.17
C GLU A 121 -27.00 -18.89 19.10
N LEU A 122 -27.41 -18.27 17.98
CA LEU A 122 -27.40 -16.81 17.81
C LEU A 122 -28.32 -16.10 18.81
N ALA A 123 -29.51 -16.68 19.08
CA ALA A 123 -30.42 -16.15 20.09
C ALA A 123 -29.80 -16.21 21.50
N LYS A 124 -29.12 -17.31 21.81
CA LYS A 124 -28.42 -17.51 23.09
C LYS A 124 -27.27 -16.50 23.29
N LEU A 125 -26.44 -16.31 22.26
CA LEU A 125 -25.34 -15.33 22.26
C LEU A 125 -25.84 -13.88 22.39
N LYS A 126 -26.98 -13.54 21.78
CA LYS A 126 -27.60 -12.21 21.95
C LYS A 126 -28.08 -11.98 23.37
N GLN A 127 -28.68 -13.01 23.99
CA GLN A 127 -29.15 -12.93 25.36
C GLN A 127 -28.00 -12.81 26.37
N GLU A 128 -26.88 -13.49 26.11
CA GLU A 128 -25.63 -13.38 26.89
C GLU A 128 -25.01 -11.98 26.77
N LYS A 129 -24.92 -11.43 25.55
CA LYS A 129 -24.38 -10.08 25.32
C LYS A 129 -25.21 -8.97 25.97
N MET A 130 -26.52 -9.15 26.04
CA MET A 130 -27.42 -8.17 26.68
C MET A 130 -27.36 -8.23 28.21
N LYS A 131 -26.72 -9.26 28.78
CA LYS A 131 -26.57 -9.48 30.22
C LYS A 131 -25.30 -8.90 30.81
N ILE A 132 -24.45 -8.24 30.02
CA ILE A 132 -23.28 -7.52 30.51
C ILE A 132 -23.73 -6.07 30.78
N PRO A 133 -24.04 -5.68 32.03
CA PRO A 133 -24.37 -4.30 32.34
C PRO A 133 -23.15 -3.40 32.10
N SER A 134 -23.40 -2.31 31.38
CA SER A 134 -22.52 -1.16 31.25
C SER A 134 -22.40 -0.43 32.59
N SER A 135 -21.29 -0.67 33.28
CA SER A 135 -20.74 0.09 34.41
C SER A 135 -19.24 0.20 34.10
N GLU A 136 -18.55 1.34 33.99
CA GLU A 136 -18.73 2.72 34.48
C GLU A 136 -17.82 3.66 33.65
N GLU A 137 -18.26 4.92 33.47
CA GLU A 137 -17.53 6.21 33.61
C GLU A 137 -16.20 6.46 32.82
N GLY A 138 -15.98 7.50 31.98
CA GLY A 138 -16.42 8.91 31.98
C GLY A 138 -15.85 9.63 33.21
N THR A 139 -14.87 10.52 33.25
CA THR A 139 -14.35 11.57 32.37
C THR A 139 -13.10 12.12 33.07
N ASN A 140 -12.00 12.47 32.39
CA ASN A 140 -11.09 13.48 32.94
C ASN A 140 -10.26 14.19 31.86
N GLY A 141 -10.19 15.52 31.94
CA GLY A 141 -9.23 16.35 31.19
C GLY A 141 -9.81 17.49 30.35
N GLY A 142 -10.63 18.37 30.92
CA GLY A 142 -10.97 19.67 30.36
C GLY A 142 -10.13 20.82 30.95
N ALA A 143 -9.46 21.55 30.06
CA ALA A 143 -9.03 22.95 30.04
C ALA A 143 -8.87 23.80 31.35
N SER A 144 -7.68 24.43 31.42
CA SER A 144 -7.42 25.85 31.69
C SER A 144 -7.76 26.50 33.05
N SER A 145 -6.71 26.91 33.77
CA SER A 145 -6.40 28.33 34.07
C SER A 145 -4.93 28.46 34.46
#